data_AF-A0A5C6AW28-F1
#
_entry.id   AF-A0A5C6AW28-F1
#
_cell.length_a   1.000
_cell.length_b   1.000
_cell.length_c   1.000
_cell.angle_alpha   90.00
_cell.angle_beta   90.00
_cell.angle_gamma   90.00
#
_symmetry.space_group_name_H-M   'P 1'
#
loop_
_entity.id
_entity.type
_entity.pdbx_description
1 polymer ?
#
loop_
_entity_poly.entity_id
_entity_poly.type
_entity_poly.pdbx_seq_one_letter_code
_entity_poly.pdbx_strand_id
1 'polypeptide(L)'
;MTLFYIKTDLDVAGPFTGIEIREASLAGIIRPQTYLSGSADGPWVAAEHAGLFSETGVALPHPPGTAVPMFQTRGMPGAFMGPFKLRELIGFACQGMLPPGTELQSDPSRPWIPITGTGILPACLRGDLVRIEENGRLCLRTVIPADLEQRRQQLETLQSPIDRAKQIKASGATAAPSHSKAVVRTDQDAAVVPPPITSPSIAASPTPSRSDATTDAVASAVPVWNRSLGGLSTSLVRLGALVTRPKVAAAVLLVAMLTIGLPVAYSSWARQPIPRQKILGEWVSSLPSTSETARPSVGVGFFEDGSCVLVNASGESWTGDFEWAERTDQGSKFRPLDQVTVRYDSAAPGHVEDTVVPSDGYLRLSGFVKEPPRLNGHPVRDLFVRRSGDLLKVGYLTQSHWVDGRHGLLAAWVELQRVPETSRSVEDILRDLPEELPTGNQSAENAKTICLAIDEAIRGREFEFKNQKAFRHGCFTFSQTVDAGYLLKHLGVPDVARPLREFEKQPSYNGPSMDGAQLFRYDFIDLFLSPEGELMFIEVDLDAV
;
A
#
# COMPACT_ATOMS: atom_id res chain seq x y z
N MET A 1 16.57 38.11 12.01
CA MET A 1 16.64 36.64 11.94
C MET A 1 17.48 36.27 10.73
N THR A 2 18.39 35.32 10.85
CA THR A 2 19.12 34.78 9.69
C THR A 2 18.18 33.91 8.89
N LEU A 3 18.07 34.17 7.58
CA LEU A 3 17.28 33.39 6.66
C LEU A 3 18.19 32.41 5.92
N PHE A 4 17.63 31.24 5.60
CA PHE A 4 18.32 30.16 4.91
C PHE A 4 17.48 29.69 3.71
N TYR A 5 18.15 29.33 2.64
CA TYR A 5 17.58 28.77 1.43
C TYR A 5 18.21 27.39 1.19
N ILE A 6 17.40 26.43 0.76
CA ILE A 6 17.81 25.07 0.41
C ILE A 6 17.75 24.96 -1.11
N LYS A 7 18.85 24.54 -1.74
CA LYS A 7 18.84 24.19 -3.16
C LYS A 7 18.27 22.79 -3.34
N THR A 8 17.24 22.66 -4.15
CA THR A 8 16.62 21.38 -4.53
C THR A 8 16.98 21.04 -5.98
N ASP A 9 16.58 19.89 -6.47
CA ASP A 9 16.82 19.50 -7.87
C ASP A 9 16.03 20.36 -8.87
N LEU A 10 14.94 21.00 -8.42
CA LEU A 10 13.98 21.72 -9.25
C LEU A 10 13.99 23.24 -9.06
N ASP A 11 14.27 23.72 -7.84
CA ASP A 11 14.18 25.15 -7.49
C ASP A 11 15.00 25.47 -6.21
N VAL A 12 14.84 26.68 -5.69
CA VAL A 12 15.34 27.11 -4.39
C VAL A 12 14.19 27.23 -3.39
N ALA A 13 14.18 26.36 -2.38
CA ALA A 13 13.18 26.37 -1.31
C ALA A 13 13.62 27.33 -0.19
N GLY A 14 12.75 28.27 0.20
CA GLY A 14 12.99 29.20 1.31
C GLY A 14 12.17 30.49 1.17
N PRO A 15 12.38 31.48 2.06
CA PRO A 15 13.33 31.48 3.18
C PRO A 15 12.85 30.67 4.39
N PHE A 16 13.80 30.04 5.09
CA PHE A 16 13.60 29.32 6.35
C PHE A 16 14.46 29.90 7.47
N THR A 17 14.08 29.67 8.72
CA THR A 17 14.87 30.02 9.91
C THR A 17 15.88 28.92 10.27
N GLY A 18 16.91 29.26 11.05
CA GLY A 18 17.88 28.27 11.55
C GLY A 18 17.26 27.17 12.42
N ILE A 19 16.11 27.42 13.06
CA ILE A 19 15.36 26.40 13.80
C ILE A 19 14.74 25.39 12.83
N GLU A 20 14.11 25.86 11.75
CA GLU A 20 13.50 25.01 10.73
C GLU A 20 14.53 24.15 10.01
N ILE A 21 15.67 24.73 9.61
CA ILE A 21 16.78 23.98 8.99
C ILE A 21 17.30 22.88 9.91
N ARG A 22 17.47 23.16 11.22
CA ARG A 22 17.95 22.15 12.16
C ARG A 22 16.90 21.10 12.48
N GLU A 23 15.62 21.46 12.62
CA GLU A 23 14.52 20.50 12.77
C GLU A 23 14.36 19.61 11.52
N ALA A 24 14.54 20.15 10.31
CA ALA A 24 14.55 19.37 9.07
C ALA A 24 15.77 18.44 8.94
N SER A 25 16.92 18.85 9.47
CA SER A 25 18.11 17.99 9.58
C SER A 25 17.87 16.84 10.57
N LEU A 26 17.28 17.13 11.73
CA LEU A 26 16.89 16.14 12.74
C LEU A 26 15.74 15.21 12.27
N ALA A 27 14.90 15.67 11.34
CA ALA A 27 13.90 14.85 10.66
C ALA A 27 14.47 14.00 9.49
N GLY A 28 15.78 14.10 9.20
CA GLY A 28 16.43 13.35 8.12
C GLY A 28 16.10 13.82 6.70
N ILE A 29 15.55 15.04 6.55
CA ILE A 29 15.22 15.65 5.26
C ILE A 29 16.43 16.36 4.67
N ILE A 30 17.11 17.18 5.48
CA ILE A 30 18.39 17.78 5.11
C ILE A 30 19.51 16.78 5.45
N ARG A 31 20.43 16.57 4.51
CA ARG A 31 21.58 15.67 4.62
C ARG A 31 22.90 16.46 4.55
N PRO A 32 24.04 15.90 4.99
CA PRO A 32 25.36 16.56 4.94
C PRO A 32 25.68 17.26 3.60
N GLN A 33 25.38 16.59 2.48
CA GLN A 33 25.60 17.06 1.11
C GLN A 33 24.55 18.04 0.55
N THR A 34 23.49 18.36 1.31
CA THR A 34 22.46 19.31 0.88
C THR A 34 23.04 20.73 0.82
N TYR A 35 22.79 21.47 -0.26
CA TYR A 35 23.32 22.84 -0.41
C TYR A 35 22.38 23.87 0.24
N LEU A 36 22.96 24.68 1.12
CA LEU A 36 22.32 25.77 1.84
C LEU A 36 22.93 27.12 1.45
N SER A 37 22.17 28.20 1.57
CA SER A 37 22.69 29.57 1.45
C SER A 37 21.91 30.56 2.32
N GLY A 38 22.50 31.74 2.58
CA GLY A 38 21.81 32.89 3.17
C GLY A 38 21.01 33.74 2.17
N SER A 39 21.12 33.45 0.87
CA SER A 39 20.37 34.10 -0.22
C SER A 39 19.83 33.07 -1.21
N ALA A 40 18.77 33.41 -1.93
CA ALA A 40 18.25 32.56 -3.00
C ALA A 40 19.25 32.37 -4.17
N ASP A 41 20.20 33.29 -4.33
CA ASP A 41 21.20 33.25 -5.42
C ASP A 41 22.51 32.53 -5.05
N GLY A 42 22.69 32.17 -3.77
CA GLY A 42 23.98 31.71 -3.23
C GLY A 42 24.77 32.80 -2.47
N PRO A 43 26.03 32.54 -2.08
CA PRO A 43 26.83 31.35 -2.39
C PRO A 43 26.30 30.09 -1.69
N TRP A 44 26.42 28.95 -2.35
CA TRP A 44 25.93 27.65 -1.89
C TRP A 44 27.01 26.91 -1.11
N VAL A 45 26.66 26.40 0.06
CA VAL A 45 27.56 25.68 0.99
C VAL A 45 26.89 24.36 1.39
N ALA A 46 27.64 23.26 1.41
CA ALA A 46 27.12 21.97 1.89
C ALA A 46 26.76 22.05 3.38
N ALA A 47 25.63 21.44 3.76
CA ALA A 47 25.06 21.53 5.10
C ALA A 47 25.98 20.94 6.20
N GLU A 48 26.87 20.02 5.84
CA GLU A 48 27.95 19.51 6.70
C GLU A 48 28.87 20.64 7.21
N HIS A 49 29.17 21.64 6.37
CA HIS A 49 29.98 22.80 6.75
C HIS A 49 29.16 23.89 7.47
N ALA A 50 27.85 23.73 7.63
CA ALA A 50 26.96 24.67 8.29
C ALA A 50 26.77 24.40 9.81
N GLY A 51 27.54 23.47 10.40
CA GLY A 51 27.45 23.13 11.83
C GLY A 51 26.14 22.42 12.20
N LEU A 52 25.48 21.78 11.22
CA LEU A 52 24.24 21.02 11.40
C LEU A 52 24.49 19.54 11.72
N PHE A 53 25.68 19.02 11.39
CA PHE A 53 26.03 17.60 11.53
C PHE A 53 27.33 17.42 12.31
N SER A 54 27.50 16.25 12.92
CA SER A 54 28.78 15.78 13.46
C SER A 54 29.77 15.46 12.34
N GLU A 55 31.03 15.24 12.70
CA GLU A 55 32.06 14.69 11.79
C GLU A 55 31.67 13.32 11.19
N THR A 56 30.76 12.60 11.85
CA THR A 56 30.18 11.33 11.40
C THR A 56 28.90 11.48 10.57
N GLY A 57 28.50 12.70 10.21
CA GLY A 57 27.31 12.97 9.39
C GLY A 57 25.96 12.88 10.12
N VAL A 58 25.96 12.78 11.46
CA VAL A 58 24.74 12.69 12.28
C VAL A 58 24.24 14.09 12.64
N ALA A 59 22.94 14.36 12.46
CA ALA A 59 22.36 15.66 12.75
C ALA A 59 22.50 16.05 14.24
N LEU A 60 23.04 17.24 14.50
CA LEU A 60 23.30 17.75 15.85
C LEU A 60 22.05 18.42 16.44
N PRO A 61 21.77 18.23 17.75
CA PRO A 61 20.65 18.89 18.43
C PRO A 61 20.80 20.41 18.45
N HIS A 62 19.74 21.12 18.84
CA HIS A 62 19.80 22.57 19.01
C HIS A 62 20.78 22.97 20.12
N PRO A 63 21.49 24.12 20.00
CA PRO A 63 22.31 24.64 21.08
C PRO A 63 21.52 24.80 22.39
N PRO A 64 22.15 24.55 23.56
CA PRO A 64 21.50 24.74 24.86
C PRO A 64 20.85 26.11 25.00
N GLY A 65 19.62 26.15 25.53
CA GLY A 65 18.85 27.40 25.66
C GLY A 65 18.02 27.80 24.43
N THR A 66 18.10 27.07 23.31
CA THR A 66 17.24 27.32 22.13
C THR A 66 15.80 26.87 22.41
N ALA A 67 14.85 27.81 22.36
CA ALA A 67 13.43 27.49 22.48
C ALA A 67 12.88 26.97 21.13
N VAL A 68 12.65 25.66 21.02
CA VAL A 68 11.99 25.04 19.87
C VAL A 68 10.46 25.07 20.10
N PRO A 69 9.66 25.62 19.17
CA PRO A 69 8.21 25.68 19.35
C PRO A 69 7.58 24.29 19.28
N MET A 70 6.69 24.02 20.25
CA MET A 70 5.72 22.93 20.16
C MET A 70 4.46 23.46 19.49
N PHE A 71 3.82 22.66 18.63
CA PHE A 71 2.59 23.02 17.95
C PHE A 71 1.47 22.07 18.37
N GLN A 72 0.37 22.60 18.90
CA GLN A 72 -0.89 21.85 18.93
C GLN A 72 -1.41 21.74 17.50
N THR A 73 -1.86 20.55 17.09
CA THR A 73 -2.47 20.33 15.76
C THR A 73 -3.95 20.04 15.89
N ARG A 74 -4.74 20.36 14.85
CA ARG A 74 -6.11 19.86 14.67
C ARG A 74 -6.38 19.56 13.19
N GLY A 75 -7.29 18.62 12.93
CA GLY A 75 -7.54 18.11 11.57
C GLY A 75 -6.60 16.98 11.12
N MET A 76 -5.71 16.49 12.01
CA MET A 76 -4.97 15.24 11.80
C MET A 76 -5.83 14.03 12.17
N PRO A 77 -5.81 12.93 11.39
CA PRO A 77 -6.54 11.71 11.74
C PRO A 77 -6.01 11.11 13.05
N GLY A 78 -6.91 10.71 13.96
CA GLY A 78 -6.55 10.08 15.24
C GLY A 78 -6.02 11.00 16.34
N ALA A 79 -5.71 12.28 16.04
CA ALA A 79 -5.25 13.24 17.05
C ALA A 79 -6.35 14.25 17.42
N PHE A 80 -7.01 14.02 18.57
CA PHE A 80 -7.98 14.93 19.19
C PHE A 80 -7.34 16.18 19.82
N MET A 81 -6.36 16.78 19.13
CA MET A 81 -5.42 17.81 19.59
C MET A 81 -4.27 17.26 20.45
N GLY A 82 -3.05 17.33 19.92
CA GLY A 82 -1.82 16.92 20.61
C GLY A 82 -0.63 17.84 20.28
N PRO A 83 0.35 17.99 21.18
CA PRO A 83 1.53 18.83 20.96
C PRO A 83 2.63 18.07 20.21
N PHE A 84 3.01 18.56 19.04
CA PHE A 84 4.07 18.00 18.19
C PHE A 84 5.27 18.94 18.10
N LYS A 85 6.47 18.38 17.98
CA LYS A 85 7.68 19.13 17.61
C LYS A 85 7.67 19.42 16.11
N LEU A 86 8.32 20.51 15.72
CA LEU A 86 8.39 20.90 14.31
C LEU A 86 8.99 19.79 13.43
N ARG A 87 10.05 19.11 13.87
CA ARG A 87 10.63 17.94 13.18
C ARG A 87 9.65 16.79 12.95
N GLU A 88 8.69 16.57 13.85
CA GLU A 88 7.68 15.51 13.73
C GLU A 88 6.68 15.90 12.63
N LEU A 89 6.23 17.16 12.62
CA LEU A 89 5.39 17.71 11.55
C LEU A 89 6.10 17.73 10.19
N ILE A 90 7.39 18.07 10.13
CA ILE A 90 8.21 17.96 8.91
C ILE A 90 8.25 16.51 8.44
N GLY A 91 8.51 15.57 9.36
CA GLY A 91 8.52 14.14 9.09
C GLY A 91 7.19 13.64 8.51
N PHE A 92 6.05 14.06 9.08
CA PHE A 92 4.73 13.71 8.56
C PHE A 92 4.41 14.38 7.22
N ALA A 93 4.81 15.64 7.01
CA ALA A 93 4.62 16.35 5.76
C ALA A 93 5.36 15.68 4.60
N CYS A 94 6.66 15.41 4.77
CA CYS A 94 7.48 14.72 3.76
C CYS A 94 7.09 13.24 3.53
N GLN A 95 6.25 12.65 4.40
CA GLN A 95 5.71 11.29 4.25
C GLN A 95 4.26 11.27 3.75
N GLY A 96 3.66 12.44 3.47
CA GLY A 96 2.26 12.55 3.07
C GLY A 96 1.25 12.19 4.16
N MET A 97 1.70 12.08 5.42
CA MET A 97 0.87 11.74 6.58
C MET A 97 0.18 12.95 7.21
N LEU A 98 0.53 14.17 6.78
CA LEU A 98 0.01 15.42 7.32
C LEU A 98 -1.02 16.04 6.35
N PRO A 99 -2.32 16.01 6.66
CA PRO A 99 -3.34 16.51 5.73
C PRO A 99 -3.18 18.01 5.42
N PRO A 100 -3.48 18.46 4.19
CA PRO A 100 -3.42 19.88 3.83
C PRO A 100 -4.46 20.74 4.58
N GLY A 101 -5.50 20.13 5.13
CA GLY A 101 -6.48 20.78 6.01
C GLY A 101 -6.07 20.86 7.49
N THR A 102 -4.83 20.48 7.83
CA THR A 102 -4.33 20.58 9.21
C THR A 102 -4.12 22.04 9.59
N GLU A 103 -4.56 22.39 10.80
CA GLU A 103 -4.27 23.69 11.42
C GLU A 103 -3.38 23.52 12.66
N LEU A 104 -2.57 24.53 12.93
CA LEU A 104 -1.52 24.54 13.92
C LEU A 104 -1.71 25.71 14.90
N GLN A 105 -1.34 25.51 16.16
CA GLN A 105 -1.33 26.55 17.19
C GLN A 105 -0.05 26.41 18.03
N SER A 106 0.85 27.39 17.97
CA SER A 106 2.13 27.38 18.70
C SER A 106 2.03 27.83 20.16
N ASP A 107 0.92 28.45 20.53
CA ASP A 107 0.64 29.00 21.87
C ASP A 107 -0.89 29.07 22.02
N PRO A 108 -1.50 28.57 23.12
CA PRO A 108 -2.95 28.64 23.35
C PRO A 108 -3.57 30.04 23.20
N SER A 109 -2.78 31.11 23.38
CA SER A 109 -3.21 32.51 23.21
C SER A 109 -3.22 33.00 21.76
N ARG A 110 -2.62 32.26 20.82
CA ARG A 110 -2.54 32.61 19.39
C ARG A 110 -3.68 31.95 18.59
N PRO A 111 -4.12 32.55 17.47
CA PRO A 111 -5.09 31.90 16.61
C PRO A 111 -4.53 30.63 15.98
N TRP A 112 -5.43 29.71 15.63
CA TRP A 112 -5.13 28.59 14.74
C TRP A 112 -4.73 29.12 13.37
N ILE A 113 -3.61 28.63 12.84
CA ILE A 113 -3.11 28.98 11.51
C ILE A 113 -3.11 27.72 10.62
N PRO A 114 -3.49 27.83 9.34
CA PRO A 114 -3.41 26.69 8.43
C PRO A 114 -1.95 26.29 8.23
N ILE A 115 -1.70 25.01 8.00
CA ILE A 115 -0.34 24.49 7.75
C ILE A 115 0.34 25.12 6.52
N THR A 116 -0.45 25.63 5.57
CA THR A 116 0.04 26.41 4.43
C THR A 116 0.67 27.75 4.83
N GLY A 117 0.40 28.25 6.04
CA GLY A 117 0.98 29.46 6.62
C GLY A 117 2.23 29.25 7.48
N THR A 118 2.73 28.02 7.62
CA THR A 118 3.86 27.69 8.53
C THR A 118 5.15 27.31 7.83
N GLY A 119 5.88 28.31 7.34
CA GLY A 119 7.33 28.23 7.11
C GLY A 119 7.79 27.09 6.21
N ILE A 120 8.53 26.12 6.76
CA ILE A 120 9.07 24.96 6.03
C ILE A 120 8.03 23.87 5.68
N LEU A 121 6.91 23.76 6.41
CA LEU A 121 5.91 22.71 6.18
C LEU A 121 5.23 22.77 4.80
N PRO A 122 4.88 23.95 4.24
CA PRO A 122 4.43 24.08 2.85
C PRO A 122 5.40 23.50 1.82
N ALA A 123 6.71 23.69 2.00
CA ALA A 123 7.72 23.17 1.08
C ALA A 123 7.79 21.63 1.14
N CYS A 124 7.64 21.05 2.32
CA CYS A 124 7.48 19.60 2.50
C CYS A 124 6.19 19.08 1.85
N LEU A 125 5.05 19.75 2.04
CA LEU A 125 3.75 19.35 1.48
C LEU A 125 3.67 19.46 -0.05
N ARG A 126 4.33 20.44 -0.66
CA ARG A 126 4.44 20.55 -2.13
C ARG A 126 5.38 19.53 -2.77
N GLY A 127 6.22 18.86 -1.96
CA GLY A 127 7.29 18.00 -2.46
C GLY A 127 8.55 18.76 -2.90
N ASP A 128 8.68 20.05 -2.56
CA ASP A 128 9.93 20.81 -2.75
C ASP A 128 11.05 20.22 -1.86
N LEU A 129 10.67 19.76 -0.66
CA LEU A 129 11.54 19.05 0.28
C LEU A 129 11.01 17.63 0.51
N VAL A 130 11.72 16.64 -0.02
CA VAL A 130 11.39 15.22 0.10
C VAL A 130 12.35 14.50 1.04
N ARG A 131 11.87 13.46 1.72
CA ARG A 131 12.74 12.60 2.53
C ARG A 131 13.60 11.75 1.60
N ILE A 132 14.91 11.73 1.86
CA ILE A 132 15.86 10.85 1.16
C ILE A 132 16.27 9.73 2.12
N GLU A 133 16.05 8.48 1.73
CA GLU A 133 16.49 7.28 2.44
C GLU A 133 18.03 7.20 2.50
N GLU A 134 18.57 6.36 3.39
CA GLU A 134 20.02 6.23 3.60
C GLU A 134 20.75 5.60 2.39
N ASN A 135 20.02 4.88 1.54
CA ASN A 135 20.44 4.36 0.23
C ASN A 135 20.41 5.43 -0.89
N GLY A 136 20.03 6.68 -0.59
CA GLY A 136 19.89 7.76 -1.58
C GLY A 136 18.54 7.81 -2.33
N ARG A 137 17.61 6.90 -2.05
CA ARG A 137 16.28 6.84 -2.69
C ARG A 137 15.36 7.94 -2.17
N LEU A 138 14.66 8.61 -3.07
CA LEU A 138 13.62 9.58 -2.73
C LEU A 138 12.37 8.86 -2.21
N CYS A 139 11.98 9.10 -0.95
CA CYS A 139 10.64 8.79 -0.45
C CYS A 139 9.64 9.80 -1.05
N LEU A 140 9.24 9.60 -2.30
CA LEU A 140 8.20 10.42 -2.94
C LEU A 140 6.81 9.95 -2.50
N ARG A 141 6.15 10.74 -1.65
CA ARG A 141 4.67 10.69 -1.49
C ARG A 141 4.09 11.98 -0.90
N THR A 142 3.80 12.93 -1.77
CA THR A 142 2.74 13.93 -1.57
C THR A 142 1.83 13.92 -2.79
N VAL A 143 0.55 14.25 -2.60
CA VAL A 143 -0.42 14.33 -3.71
C VAL A 143 -0.01 15.50 -4.60
N ILE A 144 0.40 15.19 -5.83
CA ILE A 144 0.84 16.18 -6.81
C ILE A 144 -0.38 16.99 -7.25
N PRO A 145 -0.42 18.33 -7.04
CA PRO A 145 -1.38 19.19 -7.73
C PRO A 145 -1.15 19.08 -9.24
N ALA A 146 -2.20 18.97 -10.06
CA ALA A 146 -2.08 18.70 -11.51
C ALA A 146 -1.17 19.71 -12.25
N ASP A 147 -1.08 20.93 -11.72
CA ASP A 147 -0.20 22.03 -12.11
C ASP A 147 1.32 21.74 -11.96
N LEU A 148 1.73 20.79 -11.11
CA LEU A 148 3.11 20.30 -11.02
C LEU A 148 3.39 19.13 -11.99
N GLU A 149 2.39 18.33 -12.34
CA GLU A 149 2.53 17.19 -13.26
C GLU A 149 2.79 17.67 -14.71
N GLN A 150 2.10 18.75 -15.10
CA GLN A 150 2.36 19.49 -16.33
C GLN A 150 3.78 20.10 -16.36
N ARG A 151 4.29 20.54 -15.21
CA ARG A 151 5.65 21.08 -15.03
C ARG A 151 6.72 19.98 -15.08
N ARG A 152 6.44 18.81 -14.50
CA ARG A 152 7.30 17.63 -14.57
C ARG A 152 7.52 17.18 -16.02
N GLN A 153 6.48 17.14 -16.84
CA GLN A 153 6.60 16.83 -18.27
C GLN A 153 7.47 17.86 -19.03
N GLN A 154 7.45 19.13 -18.63
CA GLN A 154 8.39 20.13 -19.17
C GLN A 154 9.83 19.89 -18.68
N LEU A 155 10.01 19.48 -17.43
CA LEU A 155 11.32 19.23 -16.82
C LEU A 155 12.01 17.95 -17.34
N GLU A 156 11.27 16.89 -17.64
CA GLU A 156 11.81 15.67 -18.27
C GLU A 156 12.38 15.93 -19.69
N THR A 157 12.09 17.09 -20.30
CA THR A 157 12.72 17.54 -21.56
C THR A 157 13.98 18.39 -21.37
N LEU A 158 14.36 18.73 -20.13
CA LEU A 158 15.52 19.56 -19.81
C LEU A 158 16.67 18.72 -19.22
N GLN A 159 17.86 18.82 -19.82
CA GLN A 159 19.08 18.15 -19.31
C GLN A 159 19.37 18.51 -17.84
N SER A 160 19.86 17.55 -17.07
CA SER A 160 20.01 17.67 -15.62
C SER A 160 20.89 18.88 -15.22
N PRO A 161 20.53 19.65 -14.18
CA PRO A 161 21.37 20.72 -13.67
C PRO A 161 22.71 20.23 -13.10
N ILE A 162 22.80 18.96 -12.72
CA ILE A 162 24.03 18.32 -12.22
C ILE A 162 25.08 18.28 -13.34
N ASP A 163 24.69 17.94 -14.57
CA ASP A 163 25.57 17.94 -15.74
C ASP A 163 26.00 19.35 -16.18
N ARG A 164 25.24 20.38 -15.80
CA ARG A 164 25.54 21.80 -16.09
C ARG A 164 26.44 22.46 -15.04
N ALA A 165 26.44 21.95 -13.80
CA ALA A 165 27.18 22.53 -12.69
C ALA A 165 28.67 22.15 -12.74
N LYS A 166 29.48 22.92 -13.49
CA LYS A 166 30.95 22.86 -13.36
C LYS A 166 31.36 23.11 -11.92
N GLN A 167 31.78 22.06 -11.21
CA GLN A 167 32.32 22.16 -9.85
C GLN A 167 33.48 23.16 -9.82
N ILE A 168 33.29 24.29 -9.13
CA ILE A 168 34.41 25.12 -8.69
C ILE A 168 34.97 24.44 -7.43
N LYS A 169 36.08 23.71 -7.59
CA LYS A 169 36.87 23.24 -6.44
C LYS A 169 37.45 24.45 -5.71
N ALA A 170 36.81 24.87 -4.64
CA ALA A 170 37.35 25.88 -3.73
C ALA A 170 38.57 25.31 -3.00
N SER A 171 39.76 25.71 -3.42
CA SER A 171 41.00 25.29 -2.77
C SER A 171 41.25 26.08 -1.49
N GLY A 172 41.10 25.42 -0.34
CA GLY A 172 41.80 25.77 0.90
C GLY A 172 41.11 26.80 1.80
N ALA A 173 40.82 26.34 3.02
CA ALA A 173 40.69 27.20 4.21
C ALA A 173 41.22 26.45 5.47
N THR A 174 42.33 25.74 5.34
CA THR A 174 43.09 25.25 6.52
C THR A 174 43.90 26.40 7.11
N ALA A 175 43.94 26.52 8.43
CA ALA A 175 44.54 27.65 9.13
C ALA A 175 46.03 27.88 8.79
N ALA A 176 46.39 29.13 8.54
CA ALA A 176 47.76 29.63 8.67
C ALA A 176 48.09 29.80 10.18
N PRO A 177 49.37 29.76 10.62
CA PRO A 177 50.56 30.14 9.83
C PRO A 177 51.83 29.26 9.98
N SER A 178 52.67 29.24 8.94
CA SER A 178 54.00 29.92 8.93
C SER A 178 55.02 29.32 7.94
N HIS A 179 55.97 30.18 7.52
CA HIS A 179 57.25 29.87 6.84
C HIS A 179 57.31 29.33 5.38
N SER A 180 57.31 30.30 4.46
CA SER A 180 58.47 30.64 3.59
C SER A 180 58.69 29.98 2.20
N LYS A 181 58.81 30.87 1.19
CA LYS A 181 59.57 30.76 -0.09
C LYS A 181 59.11 29.68 -1.10
N ALA A 182 59.25 29.82 -2.43
CA ALA A 182 59.48 30.99 -3.31
C ALA A 182 59.22 30.62 -4.81
N VAL A 183 58.52 31.51 -5.55
CA VAL A 183 58.89 32.11 -6.88
C VAL A 183 59.03 31.22 -8.16
N VAL A 184 58.78 31.86 -9.34
CA VAL A 184 58.89 31.42 -10.78
C VAL A 184 57.74 30.50 -11.27
N ARG A 185 56.85 30.85 -12.24
CA ARG A 185 56.98 31.05 -13.73
C ARG A 185 57.59 29.81 -14.45
N THR A 186 57.19 29.38 -15.65
CA THR A 186 56.76 30.11 -16.88
C THR A 186 55.97 29.19 -17.85
N ASP A 187 55.12 29.81 -18.68
CA ASP A 187 54.44 29.46 -19.95
C ASP A 187 54.76 28.15 -20.74
N GLN A 188 53.75 27.58 -21.44
CA GLN A 188 53.70 27.58 -22.94
C GLN A 188 52.37 27.05 -23.57
N ASP A 189 52.13 27.46 -24.83
CA ASP A 189 50.89 27.36 -25.62
C ASP A 189 50.63 26.03 -26.37
N ALA A 190 49.36 25.79 -26.77
CA ALA A 190 48.99 25.28 -28.11
C ALA A 190 47.47 25.41 -28.42
N ALA A 191 47.14 25.88 -29.62
CA ALA A 191 45.84 26.38 -30.08
C ALA A 191 45.02 25.42 -31.01
N VAL A 192 43.78 25.83 -31.36
CA VAL A 192 43.04 25.62 -32.67
C VAL A 192 42.51 24.18 -32.96
N VAL A 193 41.30 23.90 -33.51
CA VAL A 193 40.04 24.64 -33.87
C VAL A 193 38.85 23.64 -34.09
N PRO A 194 37.56 24.05 -34.07
CA PRO A 194 36.38 23.17 -34.30
C PRO A 194 35.73 23.29 -35.71
N PRO A 195 34.88 22.31 -36.14
CA PRO A 195 34.03 22.40 -37.34
C PRO A 195 32.51 22.61 -37.05
N PRO A 196 31.66 22.93 -38.07
CA PRO A 196 30.45 23.75 -37.85
C PRO A 196 29.07 23.11 -38.19
N ILE A 197 28.03 23.93 -38.00
CA ILE A 197 26.58 23.66 -38.18
C ILE A 197 26.14 23.76 -39.65
N THR A 198 25.21 22.90 -40.10
CA THR A 198 24.27 23.24 -41.20
C THR A 198 22.95 22.44 -41.17
N SER A 199 21.85 23.11 -41.52
CA SER A 199 20.51 22.63 -41.91
C SER A 199 20.01 23.58 -43.03
N PRO A 200 18.81 23.45 -43.66
CA PRO A 200 17.76 22.40 -43.61
C PRO A 200 17.27 21.96 -45.03
N SER A 201 16.18 21.16 -45.12
CA SER A 201 15.29 21.12 -46.31
C SER A 201 13.87 20.61 -45.98
N ILE A 202 12.91 20.86 -46.89
CA ILE A 202 11.44 20.87 -46.70
C ILE A 202 10.74 19.90 -47.69
N ALA A 203 9.46 19.56 -47.41
CA ALA A 203 8.44 18.93 -48.30
C ALA A 203 8.58 17.42 -48.59
N ALA A 204 7.52 16.64 -48.86
CA ALA A 204 6.06 16.82 -48.68
C ALA A 204 5.34 15.44 -48.76
N SER A 205 4.04 15.38 -48.41
CA SER A 205 3.16 14.21 -48.57
C SER A 205 2.99 13.77 -50.04
N PRO A 206 2.64 12.48 -50.30
CA PRO A 206 1.32 12.26 -50.92
C PRO A 206 0.59 10.93 -50.60
N THR A 207 -0.73 10.99 -50.72
CA THR A 207 -1.68 9.94 -51.19
C THR A 207 -2.41 10.54 -52.43
N PRO A 208 -3.25 9.84 -53.25
CA PRO A 208 -3.81 8.48 -53.14
C PRO A 208 -3.91 7.64 -54.46
N SER A 209 -4.29 6.35 -54.35
CA SER A 209 -5.04 5.53 -55.34
C SER A 209 -5.35 4.16 -54.70
N ARG A 210 -6.58 3.65 -54.51
CA ARG A 210 -7.71 3.30 -55.40
C ARG A 210 -7.41 2.23 -56.47
N SER A 211 -7.82 0.99 -56.17
CA SER A 211 -8.32 0.00 -57.14
C SER A 211 -9.05 -1.15 -56.42
N ASP A 212 -10.24 -1.51 -56.90
CA ASP A 212 -11.12 -2.53 -56.31
C ASP A 212 -10.73 -3.96 -56.72
N ALA A 213 -10.91 -4.95 -55.83
CA ALA A 213 -11.24 -6.34 -56.18
C ALA A 213 -11.78 -7.15 -54.98
N THR A 214 -12.95 -7.74 -55.21
CA THR A 214 -13.56 -8.95 -54.62
C THR A 214 -12.55 -10.07 -54.20
N THR A 215 -12.81 -10.98 -53.25
CA THR A 215 -14.10 -11.51 -52.73
C THR A 215 -13.90 -12.23 -51.37
N ASP A 216 -15.04 -12.65 -50.79
CA ASP A 216 -15.24 -13.76 -49.83
C ASP A 216 -15.08 -13.54 -48.30
N ALA A 217 -16.23 -13.83 -47.67
CA ALA A 217 -16.52 -14.03 -46.26
C ALA A 217 -15.56 -15.03 -45.57
N VAL A 218 -15.41 -15.05 -44.24
CA VAL A 218 -16.46 -15.02 -43.21
C VAL A 218 -16.02 -14.25 -41.97
N ALA A 219 -16.84 -13.28 -41.54
CA ALA A 219 -16.73 -12.64 -40.24
C ALA A 219 -18.05 -12.83 -39.46
N SER A 220 -17.93 -13.36 -38.24
CA SER A 220 -19.04 -13.63 -37.33
C SER A 220 -19.62 -12.34 -36.75
N ALA A 221 -20.82 -11.96 -37.21
CA ALA A 221 -21.52 -10.80 -36.71
C ALA A 221 -22.16 -11.08 -35.33
N VAL A 222 -21.59 -10.51 -34.27
CA VAL A 222 -22.31 -10.28 -33.01
C VAL A 222 -23.33 -9.13 -33.25
N PRO A 223 -24.63 -9.32 -32.97
CA PRO A 223 -25.64 -8.32 -33.32
C PRO A 223 -25.61 -7.13 -32.35
N VAL A 224 -25.10 -5.99 -32.82
CA VAL A 224 -25.27 -4.69 -32.18
C VAL A 224 -26.76 -4.32 -32.17
N TRP A 225 -27.37 -4.29 -30.99
CA TRP A 225 -28.74 -3.80 -30.82
C TRP A 225 -28.77 -2.27 -30.91
N ASN A 226 -29.18 -1.73 -32.06
CA ASN A 226 -29.52 -0.31 -32.16
C ASN A 226 -30.80 -0.06 -32.97
N ARG A 227 -31.86 0.27 -32.23
CA ARG A 227 -33.05 1.06 -32.60
C ARG A 227 -33.55 0.99 -34.06
N SER A 228 -34.54 0.11 -34.29
CA SER A 228 -35.62 0.37 -35.26
C SER A 228 -36.99 0.41 -34.56
N LEU A 229 -37.34 1.60 -34.04
CA LEU A 229 -38.73 1.93 -33.69
C LEU A 229 -39.52 2.18 -34.99
N GLY A 230 -39.87 1.09 -35.68
CA GLY A 230 -40.57 1.13 -36.96
C GLY A 230 -40.88 -0.28 -37.47
N GLY A 231 -42.01 -0.85 -37.05
CA GLY A 231 -42.39 -2.22 -37.43
C GLY A 231 -43.50 -2.88 -36.60
N LEU A 232 -43.90 -2.32 -35.46
CA LEU A 232 -45.03 -2.83 -34.66
C LEU A 232 -46.38 -2.28 -35.13
N SER A 233 -46.75 -2.56 -36.37
CA SER A 233 -48.07 -2.19 -36.91
C SER A 233 -48.61 -3.14 -37.99
N THR A 234 -48.84 -4.42 -37.65
CA THR A 234 -49.98 -5.23 -38.16
C THR A 234 -50.05 -6.61 -37.48
N SER A 235 -50.23 -6.63 -36.16
CA SER A 235 -50.75 -7.81 -35.45
C SER A 235 -51.67 -7.37 -34.31
N LEU A 236 -52.68 -6.58 -34.66
CA LEU A 236 -53.84 -6.32 -33.81
C LEU A 236 -54.60 -7.63 -33.59
N VAL A 237 -54.13 -8.41 -32.62
CA VAL A 237 -54.92 -9.46 -31.98
C VAL A 237 -56.23 -8.82 -31.55
N ARG A 238 -57.35 -9.27 -32.13
CA ARG A 238 -58.67 -8.70 -31.87
C ARG A 238 -59.04 -8.89 -30.39
N LEU A 239 -58.74 -7.89 -29.55
CA LEU A 239 -59.08 -7.90 -28.11
C LEU A 239 -60.57 -8.14 -27.85
N GLY A 240 -61.46 -7.75 -28.79
CA GLY A 240 -62.89 -8.05 -28.73
C GLY A 240 -63.24 -9.55 -28.70
N ALA A 241 -62.34 -10.45 -29.12
CA ALA A 241 -62.55 -11.90 -29.04
C ALA A 241 -62.08 -12.52 -27.69
N LEU A 242 -61.29 -11.82 -26.89
CA LEU A 242 -60.92 -12.29 -25.54
C LEU A 242 -62.06 -12.12 -24.52
N VAL A 243 -62.97 -11.17 -24.76
CA VAL A 243 -64.08 -10.82 -23.86
C VAL A 243 -65.10 -11.96 -23.72
N THR A 244 -65.22 -12.85 -24.71
CA THR A 244 -66.22 -13.94 -24.71
C THR A 244 -65.74 -15.24 -24.06
N ARG A 245 -64.48 -15.35 -23.63
CA ARG A 245 -63.92 -16.55 -22.97
C ARG A 245 -63.04 -16.17 -21.77
N PRO A 246 -63.60 -15.97 -20.57
CA PRO A 246 -62.86 -15.48 -19.41
C PRO A 246 -61.68 -16.38 -19.01
N LYS A 247 -61.78 -17.70 -19.23
CA LYS A 247 -60.67 -18.66 -18.99
C LYS A 247 -59.44 -18.38 -19.87
N VAL A 248 -59.63 -17.91 -21.11
CA VAL A 248 -58.52 -17.58 -22.03
C VAL A 248 -57.91 -16.23 -21.66
N ALA A 249 -58.74 -15.23 -21.35
CA ALA A 249 -58.27 -13.93 -20.88
C ALA A 249 -57.44 -14.05 -19.58
N ALA A 250 -57.91 -14.86 -18.62
CA ALA A 250 -57.18 -15.16 -17.39
C ALA A 250 -55.83 -15.85 -17.65
N ALA A 251 -55.78 -16.83 -18.57
CA ALA A 251 -54.54 -17.49 -18.95
C ALA A 251 -53.53 -16.54 -19.61
N VAL A 252 -53.97 -15.66 -20.51
CA VAL A 252 -53.10 -14.65 -21.14
C VAL A 252 -52.58 -13.64 -20.12
N LEU A 253 -53.42 -13.18 -19.18
CA LEU A 253 -52.99 -12.32 -18.07
C LEU A 253 -51.99 -13.02 -17.14
N LEU A 254 -52.19 -14.31 -16.84
CA LEU A 254 -51.27 -15.08 -16.01
C LEU A 254 -49.91 -15.28 -16.70
N VAL A 255 -49.90 -15.56 -18.01
CA VAL A 255 -48.66 -15.65 -18.80
C VAL A 255 -47.94 -14.29 -18.84
N ALA A 256 -48.67 -13.18 -19.05
CA ALA A 256 -48.08 -11.83 -19.03
C ALA A 256 -47.53 -11.43 -17.64
N MET A 257 -48.25 -11.78 -16.57
CA MET A 257 -47.79 -11.64 -15.18
C MET A 257 -46.52 -12.46 -14.93
N LEU A 258 -46.41 -13.68 -15.45
CA LEU A 258 -45.21 -14.50 -15.32
C LEU A 258 -44.05 -13.96 -16.13
N THR A 259 -44.25 -13.59 -17.41
CA THR A 259 -43.16 -13.10 -18.27
C THR A 259 -42.61 -11.73 -17.88
N ILE A 260 -43.38 -10.90 -17.18
CA ILE A 260 -42.90 -9.62 -16.62
C ILE A 260 -42.45 -9.81 -15.16
N GLY A 261 -43.21 -10.56 -14.36
CA GLY A 261 -42.98 -10.74 -12.93
C GLY A 261 -41.73 -11.55 -12.62
N LEU A 262 -41.45 -12.64 -13.35
CA LEU A 262 -40.23 -13.44 -13.13
C LEU A 262 -38.95 -12.62 -13.39
N PRO A 263 -38.77 -11.92 -14.53
CA PRO A 263 -37.59 -11.08 -14.74
C PRO A 263 -37.47 -9.94 -13.73
N VAL A 264 -38.58 -9.28 -13.35
CA VAL A 264 -38.54 -8.19 -12.36
C VAL A 264 -38.15 -8.73 -10.98
N ALA A 265 -38.79 -9.82 -10.51
CA ALA A 265 -38.47 -10.45 -9.23
C ALA A 265 -37.05 -11.02 -9.19
N TYR A 266 -36.60 -11.68 -10.27
CA TYR A 266 -35.22 -12.15 -10.40
C TYR A 266 -34.22 -10.98 -10.40
N SER A 267 -34.53 -9.88 -11.11
CA SER A 267 -33.65 -8.70 -11.13
C SER A 267 -33.60 -7.95 -9.80
N SER A 268 -34.67 -7.95 -9.01
CA SER A 268 -34.65 -7.36 -7.67
C SER A 268 -33.89 -8.25 -6.70
N TRP A 269 -34.10 -9.57 -6.77
CA TRP A 269 -33.38 -10.56 -5.97
C TRP A 269 -31.87 -10.57 -6.27
N ALA A 270 -31.48 -10.57 -7.55
CA ALA A 270 -30.08 -10.51 -7.97
C ALA A 270 -29.39 -9.17 -7.63
N ARG A 271 -30.14 -8.14 -7.22
CA ARG A 271 -29.64 -6.85 -6.72
C ARG A 271 -29.69 -6.73 -5.19
N GLN A 272 -30.20 -7.71 -4.46
CA GLN A 272 -30.15 -7.66 -3.00
C GLN A 272 -28.68 -7.76 -2.56
N PRO A 273 -28.18 -6.82 -1.73
CA PRO A 273 -26.83 -6.90 -1.20
C PRO A 273 -26.70 -8.16 -0.33
N ILE A 274 -25.54 -8.81 -0.38
CA ILE A 274 -25.23 -9.89 0.55
C ILE A 274 -25.32 -9.38 2.00
N PRO A 275 -26.09 -10.03 2.90
CA PRO A 275 -26.15 -9.62 4.30
C PRO A 275 -24.84 -9.98 5.04
N ARG A 276 -24.37 -9.11 5.95
CA ARG A 276 -23.11 -9.26 6.71
C ARG A 276 -22.97 -10.64 7.35
N GLN A 277 -24.05 -11.22 7.89
CA GLN A 277 -24.02 -12.54 8.54
C GLN A 277 -23.59 -13.68 7.61
N LYS A 278 -23.66 -13.53 6.28
CA LYS A 278 -23.28 -14.57 5.32
C LYS A 278 -21.78 -14.60 4.97
N ILE A 279 -20.99 -13.61 5.43
CA ILE A 279 -19.54 -13.59 5.26
C ILE A 279 -18.78 -13.97 6.54
N LEU A 280 -19.45 -13.99 7.69
CA LEU A 280 -18.82 -14.26 8.98
C LEU A 280 -18.26 -15.70 9.07
N GLY A 281 -17.20 -15.83 9.86
CA GLY A 281 -16.40 -17.05 10.00
C GLY A 281 -15.12 -17.02 9.16
N GLU A 282 -14.45 -18.16 9.13
CA GLU A 282 -13.15 -18.36 8.50
C GLU A 282 -13.26 -19.00 7.12
N TRP A 283 -12.44 -18.51 6.20
CA TRP A 283 -12.44 -18.90 4.80
C TRP A 283 -11.01 -19.08 4.29
N VAL A 284 -10.73 -20.16 3.57
CA VAL A 284 -9.40 -20.47 3.00
C VAL A 284 -9.49 -20.68 1.49
N SER A 285 -8.44 -20.31 0.76
CA SER A 285 -8.41 -20.39 -0.70
C SER A 285 -8.73 -21.80 -1.19
N SER A 286 -9.72 -21.92 -2.08
CA SER A 286 -10.12 -23.21 -2.63
C SER A 286 -8.99 -23.83 -3.44
N LEU A 287 -8.50 -24.98 -2.98
CA LEU A 287 -7.48 -25.75 -3.71
C LEU A 287 -8.05 -26.23 -5.06
N PRO A 288 -7.32 -26.09 -6.17
CA PRO A 288 -7.68 -26.80 -7.40
C PRO A 288 -7.62 -28.30 -7.11
N SER A 289 -8.75 -28.99 -7.32
CA SER A 289 -8.97 -30.40 -6.92
C SER A 289 -8.09 -31.43 -7.64
N THR A 290 -7.15 -30.98 -8.47
CA THR A 290 -6.27 -31.78 -9.32
C THR A 290 -4.85 -31.93 -8.78
N SER A 291 -4.49 -31.29 -7.66
CA SER A 291 -3.16 -31.37 -7.05
C SER A 291 -3.21 -31.61 -5.55
N GLU A 292 -2.96 -32.84 -5.12
CA GLU A 292 -2.87 -33.23 -3.69
C GLU A 292 -1.78 -32.47 -2.91
N THR A 293 -0.79 -31.93 -3.63
CA THR A 293 0.33 -31.14 -3.11
C THR A 293 0.04 -29.66 -2.93
N ALA A 294 -1.07 -29.13 -3.47
CA ALA A 294 -1.38 -27.72 -3.29
C ALA A 294 -1.79 -27.44 -1.83
N ARG A 295 -1.19 -26.38 -1.26
CA ARG A 295 -1.52 -25.84 0.06
C ARG A 295 -2.31 -24.52 -0.15
N PRO A 296 -3.29 -24.21 0.70
CA PRO A 296 -4.02 -22.95 0.60
C PRO A 296 -3.04 -21.79 0.75
N SER A 297 -3.05 -20.84 -0.19
CA SER A 297 -2.12 -19.70 -0.20
C SER A 297 -2.66 -18.48 0.55
N VAL A 298 -3.97 -18.43 0.79
CA VAL A 298 -4.66 -17.31 1.45
C VAL A 298 -5.73 -17.80 2.41
N GLY A 299 -5.86 -17.12 3.54
CA GLY A 299 -6.97 -17.22 4.47
C GLY A 299 -7.60 -15.85 4.76
N VAL A 300 -8.90 -15.81 5.04
CA VAL A 300 -9.65 -14.61 5.42
C VAL A 300 -10.63 -14.96 6.54
N GLY A 301 -10.51 -14.27 7.67
CA GLY A 301 -11.45 -14.34 8.80
C GLY A 301 -12.29 -13.06 8.90
N PHE A 302 -13.58 -13.20 9.14
CA PHE A 302 -14.49 -12.09 9.45
C PHE A 302 -15.29 -12.40 10.72
N PHE A 303 -15.10 -11.60 11.76
CA PHE A 303 -15.67 -11.85 13.09
C PHE A 303 -16.84 -10.91 13.43
N GLU A 304 -17.63 -11.27 14.45
CA GLU A 304 -18.86 -10.53 14.81
C GLU A 304 -18.58 -9.13 15.37
N ASP A 305 -17.50 -9.00 16.13
CA ASP A 305 -17.00 -7.76 16.72
C ASP A 305 -16.59 -6.71 15.67
N GLY A 306 -16.32 -7.13 14.44
CA GLY A 306 -15.83 -6.28 13.36
C GLY A 306 -14.34 -6.43 13.07
N SER A 307 -13.65 -7.38 13.71
CA SER A 307 -12.26 -7.70 13.37
C SER A 307 -12.17 -8.56 12.10
N CYS A 308 -11.05 -8.43 11.40
CA CYS A 308 -10.72 -9.16 10.18
C CYS A 308 -9.25 -9.57 10.19
N VAL A 309 -9.00 -10.82 9.80
CA VAL A 309 -7.66 -11.37 9.61
C VAL A 309 -7.50 -11.72 8.13
N LEU A 310 -6.41 -11.27 7.52
CA LEU A 310 -5.99 -11.59 6.17
C LEU A 310 -4.66 -12.33 6.23
N VAL A 311 -4.67 -13.61 5.92
CA VAL A 311 -3.51 -14.50 6.01
C VAL A 311 -2.95 -14.74 4.63
N ASN A 312 -1.64 -14.61 4.47
CA ASN A 312 -0.91 -15.05 3.30
C ASN A 312 0.05 -16.18 3.72
N ALA A 313 0.03 -17.31 3.00
CA ALA A 313 0.91 -18.45 3.29
C ALA A 313 2.40 -18.13 3.03
N SER A 314 2.68 -17.06 2.29
CA SER A 314 4.01 -16.48 2.13
C SER A 314 3.91 -14.95 2.05
N GLY A 315 4.87 -14.25 2.65
CA GLY A 315 4.82 -12.80 2.79
C GLY A 315 3.75 -12.30 3.78
N GLU A 316 3.62 -10.98 3.86
CA GLU A 316 2.95 -10.27 4.97
C GLU A 316 1.45 -10.56 5.10
N SER A 317 1.05 -11.15 6.22
CA SER A 317 -0.34 -11.23 6.71
C SER A 317 -0.74 -9.97 7.48
N TRP A 318 -2.03 -9.77 7.73
CA TRP A 318 -2.56 -8.59 8.42
C TRP A 318 -3.76 -8.91 9.30
N THR A 319 -3.91 -8.15 10.39
CA THR A 319 -5.07 -8.17 11.29
C THR A 319 -5.48 -6.73 11.61
N GLY A 320 -6.77 -6.47 11.64
CA GLY A 320 -7.36 -5.18 12.00
C GLY A 320 -8.88 -5.24 11.97
N ASP A 321 -9.54 -4.12 11.67
CA ASP A 321 -10.99 -3.98 11.66
C ASP A 321 -11.54 -3.93 10.23
N PHE A 322 -12.82 -4.28 10.05
CA PHE A 322 -13.53 -4.09 8.79
C PHE A 322 -14.86 -3.36 8.98
N GLU A 323 -15.12 -2.36 8.13
CA GLU A 323 -16.40 -1.65 8.07
C GLU A 323 -17.21 -2.12 6.86
N TRP A 324 -18.46 -2.52 7.07
CA TRP A 324 -19.41 -2.77 5.99
C TRP A 324 -19.93 -1.43 5.43
N ALA A 325 -19.32 -0.95 4.36
CA ALA A 325 -19.64 0.35 3.79
C ALA A 325 -20.71 0.26 2.70
N GLU A 326 -21.72 1.13 2.74
CA GLU A 326 -22.65 1.26 1.61
C GLU A 326 -21.90 1.81 0.39
N ARG A 327 -21.93 1.05 -0.71
CA ARG A 327 -21.40 1.50 -1.99
C ARG A 327 -22.31 2.59 -2.56
N THR A 328 -22.05 3.82 -2.17
CA THR A 328 -22.61 5.00 -2.86
C THR A 328 -22.02 5.04 -4.26
N ASP A 329 -22.77 4.50 -5.22
CA ASP A 329 -22.51 4.69 -6.65
C ASP A 329 -22.55 6.19 -6.94
N GLN A 330 -21.39 6.85 -6.84
CA GLN A 330 -21.27 8.27 -7.13
C GLN A 330 -21.67 8.49 -8.58
N GLY A 331 -22.87 9.05 -8.78
CA GLY A 331 -23.38 9.41 -10.10
C GLY A 331 -22.36 10.32 -10.78
N SER A 332 -21.59 9.75 -11.71
CA SER A 332 -20.44 10.44 -12.26
C SER A 332 -20.90 11.66 -13.04
N LYS A 333 -20.34 12.83 -12.75
CA LYS A 333 -20.54 14.05 -13.55
C LYS A 333 -19.87 13.97 -14.94
N PHE A 334 -19.41 12.78 -15.34
CA PHE A 334 -18.82 12.48 -16.64
C PHE A 334 -19.86 12.60 -17.76
N ARG A 335 -19.43 13.05 -18.94
CA ARG A 335 -20.34 13.21 -20.08
C ARG A 335 -20.56 11.83 -20.73
N PRO A 336 -21.75 11.56 -21.31
CA PRO A 336 -22.05 10.24 -21.90
C PRO A 336 -21.18 9.81 -23.09
N LEU A 337 -20.31 10.68 -23.61
CA LEU A 337 -19.44 10.41 -24.77
C LEU A 337 -17.98 10.15 -24.40
N ASP A 338 -17.59 10.43 -23.15
CA ASP A 338 -16.20 10.28 -22.71
C ASP A 338 -16.00 8.84 -22.21
N GLN A 339 -15.12 8.09 -22.87
CA GLN A 339 -14.67 6.77 -22.39
C GLN A 339 -13.33 6.92 -21.68
N VAL A 340 -13.28 6.50 -20.41
CA VAL A 340 -12.07 6.55 -19.58
C VAL A 340 -11.89 5.20 -18.91
N THR A 341 -10.68 4.67 -18.90
CA THR A 341 -10.32 3.45 -18.18
C THR A 341 -9.08 3.72 -17.35
N VAL A 342 -9.16 3.46 -16.04
CA VAL A 342 -8.03 3.54 -15.10
C VAL A 342 -7.77 2.14 -14.57
N ARG A 343 -6.54 1.65 -14.79
CA ARG A 343 -6.07 0.37 -14.26
C ARG A 343 -5.20 0.61 -13.04
N TYR A 344 -5.54 -0.04 -11.94
CA TYR A 344 -4.84 0.04 -10.66
C TYR A 344 -3.85 -1.11 -10.47
N ASP A 345 -4.22 -2.31 -10.93
CA ASP A 345 -3.42 -3.53 -10.77
C ASP A 345 -3.71 -4.55 -11.90
N SER A 346 -3.21 -5.76 -11.77
CA SER A 346 -3.50 -6.93 -12.61
C SER A 346 -3.91 -8.10 -11.73
N ALA A 347 -4.84 -8.95 -12.20
CA ALA A 347 -5.13 -10.19 -11.51
C ALA A 347 -3.90 -11.11 -11.38
N ALA A 348 -3.74 -11.72 -10.20
CA ALA A 348 -2.75 -12.78 -10.00
C ALA A 348 -3.12 -14.04 -10.82
N PRO A 349 -2.14 -14.91 -11.13
CA PRO A 349 -2.42 -16.23 -11.68
C PRO A 349 -3.39 -17.01 -10.78
N GLY A 350 -4.52 -17.45 -11.35
CA GLY A 350 -5.57 -18.18 -10.63
C GLY A 350 -6.68 -17.31 -10.03
N HIS A 351 -6.57 -15.99 -10.04
CA HIS A 351 -7.68 -15.09 -9.70
C HIS A 351 -8.59 -14.88 -10.91
N VAL A 352 -9.90 -14.82 -10.69
CA VAL A 352 -10.89 -14.60 -11.76
C VAL A 352 -11.18 -13.11 -11.89
N GLU A 353 -10.92 -12.47 -13.04
CA GLU A 353 -11.39 -11.10 -13.27
C GLU A 353 -12.88 -11.08 -13.62
N ASP A 354 -13.68 -10.34 -12.84
CA ASP A 354 -15.11 -10.14 -13.11
C ASP A 354 -15.59 -8.78 -12.59
N THR A 355 -16.69 -8.29 -13.17
CA THR A 355 -17.29 -6.99 -12.87
C THR A 355 -17.93 -7.00 -11.49
N VAL A 356 -17.72 -5.93 -10.71
CA VAL A 356 -18.36 -5.75 -9.39
C VAL A 356 -19.82 -5.33 -9.58
N VAL A 357 -20.76 -6.18 -9.18
CA VAL A 357 -22.20 -5.94 -9.30
C VAL A 357 -22.76 -5.22 -8.06
N PRO A 358 -23.93 -4.55 -8.15
CA PRO A 358 -24.50 -3.82 -7.01
C PRO A 358 -24.91 -4.69 -5.81
N SER A 359 -25.01 -6.01 -5.98
CA SER A 359 -25.30 -6.98 -4.91
C SER A 359 -24.05 -7.47 -4.17
N ASP A 360 -22.85 -7.14 -4.65
CA ASP A 360 -21.59 -7.43 -3.96
C ASP A 360 -21.47 -6.53 -2.72
N GLY A 361 -21.02 -7.12 -1.61
CA GLY A 361 -20.66 -6.35 -0.42
C GLY A 361 -19.37 -5.57 -0.67
N TYR A 362 -19.22 -4.43 -0.01
CA TYR A 362 -18.03 -3.59 -0.05
C TYR A 362 -17.55 -3.38 1.38
N LEU A 363 -16.34 -3.87 1.66
CA LEU A 363 -15.71 -3.80 2.97
C LEU A 363 -14.55 -2.84 2.90
N ARG A 364 -14.49 -1.89 3.84
CA ARG A 364 -13.29 -1.08 4.05
C ARG A 364 -12.45 -1.71 5.13
N LEU A 365 -11.17 -1.91 4.87
CA LEU A 365 -10.22 -2.37 5.87
C LEU A 365 -9.71 -1.15 6.64
N SER A 366 -9.92 -1.16 7.95
CA SER A 366 -9.52 -0.09 8.87
C SER A 366 -8.53 -0.64 9.89
N GLY A 367 -7.50 0.13 10.20
CA GLY A 367 -6.46 -0.28 11.13
C GLY A 367 -5.20 0.53 10.93
N PHE A 368 -4.29 0.47 11.90
CA PHE A 368 -3.01 1.17 11.81
C PHE A 368 -2.04 0.38 10.92
N VAL A 369 -1.96 0.75 9.64
CA VAL A 369 -1.03 0.13 8.70
C VAL A 369 -0.33 1.19 7.85
N LYS A 370 1.00 1.23 7.96
CA LYS A 370 1.89 2.10 7.17
C LYS A 370 1.86 1.74 5.68
N GLU A 371 1.62 0.46 5.39
CA GLU A 371 1.52 -0.14 4.07
C GLU A 371 0.17 -0.86 3.96
N PRO A 372 -0.51 -0.85 2.80
CA PRO A 372 -1.82 -1.51 2.68
C PRO A 372 -1.70 -3.03 2.98
N PRO A 373 -2.69 -3.64 3.65
CA PRO A 373 -2.72 -5.10 3.81
C PRO A 373 -2.67 -5.81 2.46
N ARG A 374 -2.26 -7.09 2.45
CA ARG A 374 -2.10 -7.86 1.21
C ARG A 374 -3.09 -9.03 1.15
N LEU A 375 -3.61 -9.30 -0.05
CA LEU A 375 -4.38 -10.49 -0.38
C LEU A 375 -3.65 -11.24 -1.50
N ASN A 376 -3.13 -12.43 -1.22
CA ASN A 376 -2.21 -13.18 -2.09
C ASN A 376 -1.02 -12.34 -2.58
N GLY A 377 -0.46 -11.50 -1.70
CA GLY A 377 0.63 -10.55 -2.02
C GLY A 377 0.21 -9.23 -2.68
N HIS A 378 -1.02 -9.10 -3.18
CA HIS A 378 -1.54 -7.87 -3.81
C HIS A 378 -2.04 -6.86 -2.76
N PRO A 379 -1.68 -5.57 -2.87
CA PRO A 379 -2.07 -4.54 -1.89
C PRO A 379 -3.56 -4.21 -1.98
N VAL A 380 -4.30 -4.43 -0.90
CA VAL A 380 -5.72 -4.14 -0.75
C VAL A 380 -5.96 -3.03 0.27
N ARG A 381 -7.01 -2.23 0.04
CA ARG A 381 -7.50 -1.21 0.99
C ARG A 381 -8.97 -1.46 1.31
N ASP A 382 -9.70 -1.77 0.25
CA ASP A 382 -11.07 -2.23 0.31
C ASP A 382 -11.15 -3.61 -0.32
N LEU A 383 -12.13 -4.40 0.11
CA LEU A 383 -12.46 -5.70 -0.45
C LEU A 383 -13.90 -5.69 -0.96
N PHE A 384 -14.13 -6.35 -2.09
CA PHE A 384 -15.46 -6.73 -2.55
C PHE A 384 -15.76 -8.16 -2.10
N VAL A 385 -16.98 -8.44 -1.67
CA VAL A 385 -17.37 -9.78 -1.22
C VAL A 385 -18.64 -10.26 -1.91
N ARG A 386 -18.56 -11.44 -2.53
CA ARG A 386 -19.66 -12.08 -3.24
C ARG A 386 -19.78 -13.52 -2.79
N ARG A 387 -20.98 -13.97 -2.41
CA ARG A 387 -21.22 -15.39 -2.10
C ARG A 387 -21.74 -16.14 -3.32
N SER A 388 -21.14 -17.28 -3.61
CA SER A 388 -21.44 -18.15 -4.75
C SER A 388 -21.75 -19.55 -4.23
N GLY A 389 -22.99 -19.76 -3.77
CA GLY A 389 -23.37 -20.97 -3.04
C GLY A 389 -22.69 -21.04 -1.68
N ASP A 390 -21.84 -22.04 -1.49
CA ASP A 390 -21.04 -22.25 -0.29
C ASP A 390 -19.62 -21.66 -0.38
N LEU A 391 -19.27 -21.05 -1.51
CA LEU A 391 -18.02 -20.32 -1.70
C LEU A 391 -18.19 -18.84 -1.35
N LEU A 392 -17.19 -18.26 -0.70
CA LEU A 392 -17.01 -16.82 -0.59
C LEU A 392 -15.97 -16.37 -1.61
N LYS A 393 -16.32 -15.43 -2.49
CA LYS A 393 -15.37 -14.75 -3.37
C LYS A 393 -14.99 -13.42 -2.75
N VAL A 394 -13.70 -13.21 -2.55
CA VAL A 394 -13.12 -11.95 -2.04
C VAL A 394 -12.34 -11.31 -3.18
N GLY A 395 -12.72 -10.09 -3.55
CA GLY A 395 -12.19 -9.38 -4.72
C GLY A 395 -11.46 -8.09 -4.37
N TYR A 396 -10.41 -7.78 -5.13
CA TYR A 396 -9.70 -6.50 -5.06
C TYR A 396 -9.77 -5.77 -6.40
N LEU A 397 -9.78 -4.43 -6.37
CA LEU A 397 -10.01 -3.61 -7.56
C LEU A 397 -8.80 -3.66 -8.51
N THR A 398 -8.98 -4.16 -9.73
CA THR A 398 -7.95 -4.09 -10.79
C THR A 398 -8.17 -2.90 -11.73
N GLN A 399 -9.42 -2.53 -12.03
CA GLN A 399 -9.73 -1.50 -13.01
C GLN A 399 -11.06 -0.79 -12.73
N SER A 400 -11.12 0.52 -12.95
CA SER A 400 -12.35 1.31 -13.08
C SER A 400 -12.50 1.80 -14.51
N HIS A 401 -13.73 1.82 -15.02
CA HIS A 401 -14.03 2.32 -16.36
C HIS A 401 -15.31 3.16 -16.36
N TRP A 402 -15.32 4.20 -17.18
CA TRP A 402 -16.46 5.05 -17.46
C TRP A 402 -16.82 4.89 -18.92
N VAL A 403 -18.03 4.38 -19.20
CA VAL A 403 -18.55 4.15 -20.55
C VAL A 403 -20.02 4.55 -20.56
N ASP A 404 -20.45 5.30 -21.58
CA ASP A 404 -21.83 5.80 -21.74
C ASP A 404 -22.38 6.54 -20.50
N GLY A 405 -21.51 7.26 -19.77
CA GLY A 405 -21.84 7.96 -18.53
C GLY A 405 -22.09 7.05 -17.32
N ARG A 406 -21.73 5.76 -17.40
CA ARG A 406 -21.80 4.79 -16.31
C ARG A 406 -20.40 4.44 -15.81
N HIS A 407 -20.25 4.39 -14.49
CA HIS A 407 -19.04 3.89 -13.83
C HIS A 407 -19.17 2.38 -13.60
N GLY A 408 -18.22 1.61 -14.11
CA GLY A 408 -18.07 0.17 -13.89
C GLY A 408 -16.75 -0.14 -13.20
N LEU A 409 -16.76 -1.16 -12.35
CA LEU A 409 -15.60 -1.63 -11.59
C LEU A 409 -15.31 -3.08 -11.96
N LEU A 410 -14.03 -3.40 -12.17
CA LEU A 410 -13.49 -4.72 -12.42
C LEU A 410 -12.59 -5.11 -11.25
N ALA A 411 -12.82 -6.29 -10.70
CA ALA A 411 -12.06 -6.83 -9.59
C ALA A 411 -11.49 -8.21 -9.95
N ALA A 412 -10.34 -8.52 -9.39
CA ALA A 412 -9.78 -9.87 -9.37
C ALA A 412 -10.30 -10.60 -8.13
N TRP A 413 -11.00 -11.70 -8.34
CA TRP A 413 -11.69 -12.46 -7.31
C TRP A 413 -10.91 -13.72 -6.92
N VAL A 414 -10.67 -13.88 -5.62
CA VAL A 414 -10.13 -15.08 -4.99
C VAL A 414 -11.29 -15.91 -4.48
N GLU A 415 -11.36 -17.20 -4.85
CA GLU A 415 -12.39 -18.12 -4.37
C GLU A 415 -11.94 -18.80 -3.07
N LEU A 416 -12.76 -18.68 -2.02
CA LEU A 416 -12.52 -19.23 -0.70
C LEU A 416 -13.63 -20.22 -0.31
N GLN A 417 -13.24 -21.29 0.36
CA GLN A 417 -14.12 -22.27 1.00
C GLN A 417 -14.10 -22.05 2.51
N ARG A 418 -15.23 -22.32 3.18
CA ARG A 418 -15.31 -22.20 4.64
C ARG A 418 -14.44 -23.27 5.30
N VAL A 419 -13.69 -22.90 6.33
CA VAL A 419 -12.93 -23.86 7.15
C VAL A 419 -13.92 -24.80 7.87
N PRO A 420 -13.69 -26.13 7.86
CA PRO A 420 -14.46 -27.06 8.68
C PRO A 420 -14.02 -26.95 10.15
N GLU A 421 -14.99 -26.84 11.07
CA GLU A 421 -14.71 -26.76 12.51
C GLU A 421 -13.94 -28.01 13.00
N THR A 422 -12.71 -27.80 13.46
CA THR A 422 -11.81 -28.85 13.95
C THR A 422 -12.14 -29.20 15.40
N SER A 423 -12.37 -30.48 15.71
CA SER A 423 -12.72 -30.92 17.07
C SER A 423 -11.52 -31.31 17.95
N ARG A 424 -10.29 -31.15 17.43
CA ARG A 424 -9.03 -31.40 18.16
C ARG A 424 -8.42 -30.07 18.57
N SER A 425 -7.70 -30.04 19.70
CA SER A 425 -6.98 -28.84 20.10
C SER A 425 -5.81 -28.55 19.14
N VAL A 426 -5.42 -27.28 19.06
CA VAL A 426 -4.25 -26.84 18.29
C VAL A 426 -2.98 -27.54 18.78
N GLU A 427 -2.83 -27.72 20.10
CA GLU A 427 -1.71 -28.47 20.68
C GLU A 427 -1.63 -29.90 20.16
N ASP A 428 -2.75 -30.64 20.15
CA ASP A 428 -2.77 -32.04 19.70
C ASP A 428 -2.40 -32.16 18.22
N ILE A 429 -2.92 -31.25 17.39
CA ILE A 429 -2.61 -31.21 15.95
C ILE A 429 -1.12 -30.92 15.71
N LEU A 430 -0.51 -30.03 16.50
CA LEU A 430 0.93 -29.71 16.41
C LEU A 430 1.83 -30.80 17.02
N ARG A 431 1.37 -31.53 18.04
CA ARG A 431 2.11 -32.66 18.65
C ARG A 431 2.11 -33.91 17.76
N ASP A 432 1.04 -34.17 17.01
CA ASP A 432 0.88 -35.34 16.13
C ASP A 432 1.74 -35.28 14.84
N LEU A 433 2.58 -34.24 14.67
CA LEU A 433 3.27 -33.96 13.42
C LEU A 433 4.53 -34.80 13.19
N PRO A 434 4.80 -35.25 11.95
CA PRO A 434 6.06 -35.90 11.61
C PRO A 434 7.22 -34.90 11.67
N GLU A 435 8.24 -35.26 12.44
CA GLU A 435 9.47 -34.47 12.63
C GLU A 435 10.49 -34.79 11.53
N GLU A 436 11.00 -33.77 10.83
CA GLU A 436 12.17 -33.89 9.95
C GLU A 436 13.37 -33.16 10.57
N LEU A 437 14.47 -33.88 10.77
CA LEU A 437 15.70 -33.34 11.36
C LEU A 437 16.39 -32.36 10.39
N PRO A 438 16.87 -31.19 10.85
CA PRO A 438 17.49 -30.20 10.00
C PRO A 438 18.75 -30.74 9.30
N THR A 439 18.85 -30.51 8.00
CA THR A 439 19.97 -30.94 7.15
C THR A 439 20.88 -29.77 6.78
N GLY A 440 22.12 -29.77 7.30
CA GLY A 440 23.19 -28.84 6.89
C GLY A 440 23.67 -27.87 7.98
N ASN A 441 24.41 -26.83 7.56
CA ASN A 441 25.10 -25.85 8.43
C ASN A 441 24.16 -24.83 9.13
N GLN A 442 22.89 -25.15 9.33
CA GLN A 442 22.01 -24.32 10.14
C GLN A 442 22.45 -24.41 11.62
N SER A 443 22.38 -23.31 12.37
CA SER A 443 22.91 -23.22 13.75
C SER A 443 22.04 -24.03 14.72
N ALA A 444 22.31 -25.33 14.79
CA ALA A 444 21.41 -26.32 15.37
C ALA A 444 21.56 -26.57 16.89
N GLU A 445 22.42 -25.83 17.61
CA GLU A 445 22.84 -26.21 18.96
C GLU A 445 21.78 -26.04 20.07
N ASN A 446 20.68 -25.29 19.84
CA ASN A 446 19.72 -24.95 20.90
C ASN A 446 18.24 -25.11 20.54
N ALA A 447 17.93 -25.65 19.37
CA ALA A 447 16.56 -25.73 18.86
C ALA A 447 15.92 -27.10 19.10
N LYS A 448 14.59 -27.12 19.23
CA LYS A 448 13.81 -28.32 19.57
C LYS A 448 12.77 -28.67 18.52
N THR A 449 12.35 -29.92 18.51
CA THR A 449 11.20 -30.37 17.72
C THR A 449 9.92 -29.76 18.28
N ILE A 450 8.87 -29.67 17.47
CA ILE A 450 7.62 -28.96 17.83
C ILE A 450 7.00 -29.52 19.11
N CYS A 451 6.90 -30.84 19.23
CA CYS A 451 6.34 -31.50 20.41
C CYS A 451 7.12 -31.13 21.70
N LEU A 452 8.45 -31.12 21.64
CA LEU A 452 9.32 -30.73 22.77
C LEU A 452 9.28 -29.22 23.06
N ALA A 453 9.08 -28.38 22.05
CA ALA A 453 8.99 -26.93 22.20
C ALA A 453 7.66 -26.52 22.87
N ILE A 454 6.53 -27.15 22.49
CA ILE A 454 5.23 -26.98 23.14
C ILE A 454 5.30 -27.39 24.61
N ASP A 455 5.85 -28.58 24.89
CA ASP A 455 5.99 -29.09 26.25
C ASP A 455 6.87 -28.22 27.16
N GLU A 456 7.91 -27.56 26.62
CA GLU A 456 8.73 -26.59 27.39
C GLU A 456 8.03 -25.24 27.55
N ALA A 457 7.31 -24.75 26.53
CA ALA A 457 6.55 -23.50 26.61
C ALA A 457 5.45 -23.58 27.68
N ILE A 458 4.68 -24.67 27.70
CA ILE A 458 3.64 -24.93 28.72
C ILE A 458 4.24 -25.02 30.12
N ARG A 459 5.34 -25.78 30.31
CA ARG A 459 5.99 -25.92 31.63
C ARG A 459 6.62 -24.62 32.13
N GLY A 460 6.99 -23.73 31.22
CA GLY A 460 7.74 -22.52 31.50
C GLY A 460 9.20 -22.81 31.86
N ARG A 461 10.09 -21.89 31.49
CA ARG A 461 11.51 -21.96 31.85
C ARG A 461 11.90 -20.78 32.72
N GLU A 462 12.41 -21.08 33.92
CA GLU A 462 13.04 -20.08 34.77
C GLU A 462 14.40 -19.66 34.17
N PHE A 463 14.63 -18.35 34.06
CA PHE A 463 15.89 -17.76 33.66
C PHE A 463 16.22 -16.54 34.54
N GLU A 464 17.50 -16.24 34.71
CA GLU A 464 17.95 -15.10 35.50
C GLU A 464 18.28 -13.91 34.59
N PHE A 465 17.58 -12.80 34.80
CA PHE A 465 17.82 -11.54 34.09
C PHE A 465 17.99 -10.41 35.11
N LYS A 466 19.16 -9.75 35.08
CA LYS A 466 19.50 -8.66 36.02
C LYS A 466 19.31 -9.04 37.51
N ASN A 467 19.73 -10.25 37.88
CA ASN A 467 19.59 -10.85 39.21
C ASN A 467 18.13 -11.02 39.67
N GLN A 468 17.18 -11.09 38.74
CA GLN A 468 15.78 -11.45 38.99
C GLN A 468 15.45 -12.74 38.25
N LYS A 469 14.76 -13.65 38.94
CA LYS A 469 14.19 -14.86 38.36
C LYS A 469 12.95 -14.48 37.57
N ALA A 470 12.97 -14.73 36.26
CA ALA A 470 11.84 -14.55 35.36
C ALA A 470 11.45 -15.92 34.76
N PHE A 471 10.17 -16.09 34.46
CA PHE A 471 9.66 -17.27 33.74
C PHE A 471 9.39 -16.89 32.28
N ARG A 472 9.69 -17.81 31.37
CA ARG A 472 9.40 -17.67 29.94
C ARG A 472 8.58 -18.87 29.47
N HIS A 473 7.41 -18.60 28.90
CA HIS A 473 6.49 -19.61 28.37
C HIS A 473 6.64 -19.77 26.86
N GLY A 474 7.88 -19.89 26.37
CA GLY A 474 8.14 -20.01 24.94
C GLY A 474 9.51 -20.59 24.59
N CYS A 475 9.58 -21.29 23.45
CA CYS A 475 10.74 -22.06 23.01
C CYS A 475 10.98 -21.92 21.50
N PHE A 476 12.25 -21.90 21.10
CA PHE A 476 12.66 -21.97 19.69
C PHE A 476 12.44 -23.38 19.15
N THR A 477 11.82 -23.46 17.98
CA THR A 477 11.48 -24.74 17.34
C THR A 477 11.95 -24.79 15.91
N PHE A 478 12.21 -25.99 15.40
CA PHE A 478 12.47 -26.27 13.99
C PHE A 478 11.64 -27.50 13.59
N SER A 479 10.87 -27.38 12.51
CA SER A 479 10.40 -28.51 11.72
C SER A 479 10.17 -28.09 10.27
N GLN A 480 10.66 -28.87 9.32
CA GLN A 480 10.48 -28.59 7.88
C GLN A 480 9.03 -28.85 7.40
N THR A 481 8.21 -29.52 8.22
CA THR A 481 6.86 -29.98 7.85
C THR A 481 5.74 -28.97 8.14
N VAL A 482 6.02 -27.85 8.81
CA VAL A 482 5.02 -26.86 9.24
C VAL A 482 5.31 -25.48 8.66
N ASP A 483 4.66 -25.19 7.54
CA ASP A 483 4.59 -23.83 6.98
C ASP A 483 3.20 -23.20 7.21
N ALA A 484 3.09 -21.90 6.96
CA ALA A 484 1.81 -21.18 7.05
C ALA A 484 0.71 -21.80 6.16
N GLY A 485 1.06 -22.38 5.00
CA GLY A 485 0.12 -23.09 4.13
C GLY A 485 -0.39 -24.40 4.73
N TYR A 486 0.44 -25.10 5.51
CA TYR A 486 0.05 -26.26 6.31
C TYR A 486 -0.89 -25.85 7.43
N LEU A 487 -0.56 -24.80 8.20
CA LEU A 487 -1.40 -24.30 9.28
C LEU A 487 -2.78 -23.85 8.75
N LEU A 488 -2.82 -23.09 7.65
CA LEU A 488 -4.08 -22.73 6.96
C LEU A 488 -4.90 -23.96 6.52
N LYS A 489 -4.25 -25.07 6.14
CA LYS A 489 -4.93 -26.31 5.72
C LYS A 489 -5.51 -27.11 6.88
N HIS A 490 -4.86 -27.09 8.04
CA HIS A 490 -5.13 -28.00 9.16
C HIS A 490 -5.78 -27.34 10.38
N LEU A 491 -5.54 -26.04 10.59
CA LEU A 491 -6.08 -25.25 11.70
C LEU A 491 -7.08 -24.17 11.24
N GLY A 492 -7.02 -23.74 9.98
CA GLY A 492 -7.84 -22.64 9.48
C GLY A 492 -7.16 -21.28 9.64
N VAL A 493 -7.95 -20.23 9.86
CA VAL A 493 -7.47 -18.85 9.95
C VAL A 493 -7.20 -18.51 11.42
N PRO A 494 -5.98 -18.10 11.81
CA PRO A 494 -5.67 -17.67 13.17
C PRO A 494 -6.48 -16.44 13.59
N ASP A 495 -6.68 -16.28 14.90
CA ASP A 495 -7.28 -15.10 15.53
C ASP A 495 -6.48 -13.81 15.26
N VAL A 496 -5.15 -13.96 15.07
CA VAL A 496 -4.24 -12.87 14.69
C VAL A 496 -3.20 -13.41 13.71
N ALA A 497 -3.07 -12.79 12.54
CA ALA A 497 -1.92 -12.93 11.65
C ALA A 497 -1.35 -11.55 11.28
N ARG A 498 -0.09 -11.26 11.62
CA ARG A 498 0.53 -9.94 11.34
C ARG A 498 2.07 -9.99 11.39
N PRO A 499 2.79 -8.97 10.87
CA PRO A 499 4.22 -8.86 11.09
C PRO A 499 4.54 -8.77 12.60
N LEU A 500 5.61 -9.46 13.00
CA LEU A 500 6.14 -9.44 14.36
C LEU A 500 6.78 -8.06 14.63
N ARG A 501 6.44 -7.43 15.75
CA ARG A 501 6.99 -6.11 16.10
C ARG A 501 8.38 -6.24 16.69
N GLU A 502 9.22 -5.23 16.54
CA GLU A 502 10.61 -5.23 17.04
C GLU A 502 10.74 -5.53 18.55
N PHE A 503 9.74 -5.21 19.37
CA PHE A 503 9.74 -5.52 20.80
C PHE A 503 9.17 -6.92 21.15
N GLU A 504 8.52 -7.58 20.20
CA GLU A 504 8.01 -8.95 20.31
C GLU A 504 9.06 -9.96 19.81
N LYS A 505 10.05 -9.51 19.03
CA LYS A 505 11.21 -10.30 18.63
C LYS A 505 11.96 -10.81 19.86
N GLN A 506 11.96 -12.13 20.02
CA GLN A 506 12.68 -12.80 21.08
C GLN A 506 14.20 -12.69 20.84
N PRO A 507 15.01 -12.39 21.87
CA PRO A 507 16.45 -12.24 21.71
C PRO A 507 17.10 -13.58 21.34
N SER A 508 17.38 -13.74 20.04
CA SER A 508 18.12 -14.87 19.49
C SER A 508 19.61 -14.69 19.77
N TYR A 509 20.13 -15.43 20.75
CA TYR A 509 21.59 -15.56 20.93
C TYR A 509 22.18 -16.69 20.08
N ASN A 510 21.41 -17.74 19.79
CA ASN A 510 21.83 -18.95 19.04
C ASN A 510 20.69 -19.54 18.15
N GLY A 511 19.69 -18.76 17.76
CA GLY A 511 18.53 -19.21 16.96
C GLY A 511 18.44 -18.54 15.58
N PRO A 512 17.41 -18.83 14.77
CA PRO A 512 17.18 -18.13 13.52
C PRO A 512 16.91 -16.63 13.76
N SER A 513 17.15 -15.78 12.76
CA SER A 513 16.73 -14.38 12.86
C SER A 513 15.21 -14.28 12.77
N MET A 514 14.61 -13.39 13.57
CA MET A 514 13.20 -13.05 13.52
C MET A 514 12.92 -11.81 12.65
N ASP A 515 13.87 -11.41 11.80
CA ASP A 515 13.67 -10.29 10.87
C ASP A 515 12.68 -10.65 9.76
N GLY A 516 11.62 -9.84 9.63
CA GLY A 516 10.51 -10.14 8.71
C GLY A 516 9.58 -11.26 9.20
N ALA A 517 9.78 -11.77 10.41
CA ALA A 517 8.91 -12.79 10.99
C ALA A 517 7.46 -12.30 11.16
N GLN A 518 6.53 -13.24 11.26
CA GLN A 518 5.10 -13.00 11.43
C GLN A 518 4.58 -13.72 12.67
N LEU A 519 3.71 -13.04 13.42
CA LEU A 519 2.96 -13.62 14.51
C LEU A 519 1.65 -14.23 13.98
N PHE A 520 1.41 -15.49 14.31
CA PHE A 520 0.19 -16.25 14.06
C PHE A 520 -0.35 -16.74 15.42
N ARG A 521 -1.48 -16.21 15.90
CA ARG A 521 -2.11 -16.60 17.17
C ARG A 521 -3.29 -17.53 16.92
N TYR A 522 -3.30 -18.68 17.59
CA TYR A 522 -4.45 -19.57 17.67
C TYR A 522 -4.78 -19.79 19.14
N ASP A 523 -5.95 -19.35 19.59
CA ASP A 523 -6.33 -19.31 21.01
C ASP A 523 -5.26 -18.60 21.87
N PHE A 524 -4.62 -19.35 22.77
CA PHE A 524 -3.55 -18.92 23.69
C PHE A 524 -2.14 -19.30 23.19
N ILE A 525 -2.01 -19.81 21.96
CA ILE A 525 -0.74 -20.25 21.36
C ILE A 525 -0.31 -19.25 20.29
N ASP A 526 0.87 -18.66 20.50
CA ASP A 526 1.53 -17.76 19.58
C ASP A 526 2.62 -18.51 18.80
N LEU A 527 2.48 -18.54 17.48
CA LEU A 527 3.40 -19.16 16.53
C LEU A 527 4.13 -18.08 15.74
N PHE A 528 5.47 -18.09 15.72
CA PHE A 528 6.25 -17.11 14.97
C PHE A 528 6.80 -17.78 13.71
N LEU A 529 6.36 -17.32 12.53
CA LEU A 529 6.72 -17.87 11.23
C LEU A 529 7.74 -16.98 10.51
N SER A 530 8.60 -17.57 9.69
CA SER A 530 9.55 -16.84 8.83
C SER A 530 8.83 -16.11 7.68
N PRO A 531 9.50 -15.21 6.92
CA PRO A 531 8.96 -14.64 5.69
C PRO A 531 8.51 -15.70 4.65
N GLU A 532 9.21 -16.83 4.62
CA GLU A 532 8.95 -18.01 3.79
C GLU A 532 7.84 -18.91 4.36
N GLY A 533 7.41 -18.66 5.60
CA GLY A 533 6.32 -19.35 6.28
C GLY A 533 6.76 -20.43 7.27
N GLU A 534 8.06 -20.69 7.48
CA GLU A 534 8.57 -21.75 8.36
C GLU A 534 8.39 -21.42 9.85
N LEU A 535 7.96 -22.38 10.68
CA LEU A 535 7.80 -22.17 12.12
C LEU A 535 9.15 -22.09 12.87
N MET A 536 9.41 -20.96 13.55
CA MET A 536 10.68 -20.66 14.23
C MET A 536 10.59 -20.61 15.76
N PHE A 537 9.43 -20.23 16.31
CA PHE A 537 9.23 -20.05 17.76
C PHE A 537 7.77 -20.32 18.14
N ILE A 538 7.57 -20.86 19.33
CA ILE A 538 6.25 -21.12 19.94
C ILE A 538 6.23 -20.45 21.31
N GLU A 539 5.18 -19.71 21.60
CA GLU A 539 4.90 -19.06 22.89
C GLU A 539 3.48 -19.41 23.34
N VAL A 540 3.27 -19.52 24.65
CA VAL A 540 2.00 -19.94 25.27
C VAL A 540 1.60 -18.87 26.28
N ASP A 541 0.54 -18.13 25.96
CA ASP A 541 0.02 -16.99 26.71
C ASP A 541 -0.93 -17.46 27.82
N LEU A 542 -0.36 -17.97 28.92
CA LEU A 542 -1.12 -18.51 30.05
C LEU A 542 -1.89 -17.46 30.86
N ASP A 543 -1.65 -16.17 30.63
CA ASP A 543 -2.40 -15.06 31.27
C ASP A 543 -3.77 -14.82 30.59
N ALA A 544 -4.10 -15.57 29.53
CA ALA A 544 -5.35 -15.47 28.77
C ALA A 544 -6.45 -16.47 29.19
N VAL A 545 -6.23 -17.31 30.22
CA VAL A 545 -7.11 -18.42 30.65
C VAL A 545 -7.88 -18.12 31.94
#